data_AF-A0A9X0WDG0-F1
#
_entry.id   AF-A0A9X0WDG0-F1
#
_cell.length_a   1.000
_cell.length_b   1.000
_cell.length_c   1.000
_cell.angle_alpha   90.00
_cell.angle_beta   90.00
_cell.angle_gamma   90.00
#
_symmetry.space_group_name_H-M   'P 1'
#
loop_
_entity.id
_entity.type
_entity.pdbx_description
1 polymer ?
#
loop_
_entity_poly.entity_id
_entity_poly.type
_entity_poly.pdbx_seq_one_letter_code
_entity_poly.pdbx_strand_id
1 'polypeptide(L)'
;MIGVGAAALTLAPEAALAGTGGTEFQATYDMLISWMTGLLGRIIAIAFIIVGLIAGVARQSILSFAIGIAAGLGLFMAPDIIDAVVSATLPIT
;
A
#
# COMPACT_ATOMS: atom_id res chain seq x y z
N MET A 1 -35.47 27.42 10.99
CA MET A 1 -34.01 27.67 10.95
C MET A 1 -33.26 26.50 11.61
N ILE A 2 -33.46 25.26 11.14
CA ILE A 2 -32.86 24.03 11.69
C ILE A 2 -32.06 23.36 10.57
N GLY A 3 -31.02 24.04 10.07
CA GLY A 3 -30.23 23.55 8.92
C GLY A 3 -28.73 23.59 9.12
N VAL A 4 -28.22 24.38 10.06
CA VAL A 4 -26.78 24.62 10.21
C VAL A 4 -26.15 23.72 11.30
N GLY A 5 -26.92 23.32 12.33
CA GLY A 5 -26.41 22.47 13.41
C GLY A 5 -26.13 21.02 13.01
N ALA A 6 -26.90 20.47 12.06
CA ALA A 6 -26.73 19.08 11.60
C ALA A 6 -25.57 18.90 10.61
N ALA A 7 -25.28 19.93 9.80
CA ALA A 7 -24.17 19.88 8.84
C ALA A 7 -22.79 20.05 9.51
N ALA A 8 -22.73 20.63 10.72
CA ALA A 8 -21.50 20.77 11.48
C ALA A 8 -21.08 19.46 12.17
N LEU A 9 -22.03 18.58 12.51
CA LEU A 9 -21.74 17.33 13.21
C LEU A 9 -21.16 16.23 12.28
N THR A 10 -21.42 16.32 10.97
CA THR A 10 -20.87 15.39 9.97
C THR A 10 -19.42 15.69 9.57
N LEU A 11 -18.81 16.73 10.15
CA LEU A 11 -17.40 17.12 9.92
C LEU A 11 -16.49 16.82 11.10
N ALA A 12 -17.00 16.24 12.19
CA ALA A 12 -16.16 15.82 13.31
C ALA A 12 -15.37 14.58 12.86
N PRO A 13 -14.04 14.67 12.69
CA PRO A 13 -13.27 13.50 12.32
C PRO A 13 -13.27 12.54 13.51
N GLU A 14 -13.66 11.29 13.26
CA GLU A 14 -13.57 10.23 14.25
C GLU A 14 -12.10 10.12 14.67
N ALA A 15 -11.80 10.32 15.96
CA ALA A 15 -10.44 10.26 16.46
C ALA A 15 -9.87 8.85 16.21
N ALA A 16 -9.17 8.68 15.09
CA ALA A 16 -8.44 7.47 14.76
C ALA A 16 -7.22 7.37 15.68
N LEU A 17 -7.38 6.66 16.79
CA LEU A 17 -6.29 6.30 17.69
C LEU A 17 -5.61 5.05 17.11
N ALA A 18 -4.44 5.22 16.48
CA ALA A 18 -3.64 4.10 16.04
C ALA A 18 -3.25 3.22 17.24
N GLY A 19 -3.34 1.90 17.08
CA GLY A 19 -3.06 0.94 18.15
C GLY A 19 -1.61 1.01 18.60
N THR A 20 -1.37 1.11 19.91
CA THR A 20 -0.04 1.23 20.53
C THR A 20 0.65 -0.14 20.78
N GLY A 21 0.05 -1.25 20.34
CA GLY A 21 0.62 -2.60 20.43
C GLY A 21 1.33 -3.04 19.15
N GLY A 22 2.12 -4.11 19.22
CA GLY A 22 2.73 -4.75 18.03
C GLY A 22 4.25 -4.76 17.98
N THR A 23 4.94 -4.34 19.05
CA THR A 23 6.40 -4.41 19.13
C THR A 23 6.94 -5.84 19.10
N GLU A 24 6.13 -6.81 19.54
CA GLU A 24 6.46 -8.23 19.63
C GLU A 24 6.72 -8.87 18.26
N PHE A 25 6.12 -8.33 17.20
CA PHE A 25 6.26 -8.83 15.83
C PHE A 25 7.15 -7.94 14.95
N GLN A 26 7.80 -6.92 15.51
CA GLN A 26 8.64 -5.99 14.74
C GLN A 26 9.78 -6.70 14.03
N ALA A 27 10.45 -7.66 14.69
CA ALA A 27 11.50 -8.43 14.05
C ALA A 27 11.00 -9.24 12.82
N THR A 28 9.76 -9.74 12.88
CA THR A 28 9.14 -10.42 11.74
C THR A 28 8.73 -9.44 10.65
N TYR A 29 8.23 -8.25 11.02
CA TYR A 29 7.92 -7.18 10.08
C TYR A 29 9.17 -6.73 9.31
N ASP A 30 10.25 -6.40 10.02
CA ASP A 30 11.52 -5.98 9.44
C ASP A 30 12.13 -7.04 8.51
N MET A 31 12.00 -8.33 8.87
CA MET A 31 12.42 -9.43 8.00
C MET A 31 11.65 -9.45 6.68
N LEU A 32 10.33 -9.27 6.71
CA LEU A 32 9.50 -9.21 5.51
C LEU A 32 9.83 -7.98 4.66
N ILE A 33 10.00 -6.81 5.28
CA ILE A 33 10.42 -5.59 4.59
C ILE A 33 11.80 -5.78 3.93
N SER A 34 12.73 -6.46 4.62
CA SER A 34 14.04 -6.79 4.05
C SER A 34 13.92 -7.71 2.82
N TRP A 35 12.99 -8.66 2.80
CA TRP A 35 12.74 -9.48 1.61
C TRP A 35 12.17 -8.66 0.46
N MET A 36 11.22 -7.79 0.74
CA MET A 36 10.55 -6.94 -0.27
C MET A 36 11.48 -5.90 -0.88
N THR A 37 12.36 -5.30 -0.08
CA THR A 37 13.29 -4.24 -0.54
C THR A 37 14.62 -4.81 -1.07
N GLY A 38 14.95 -6.04 -0.69
CA GLY A 38 16.19 -6.72 -1.05
C GLY A 38 16.19 -7.39 -2.42
N LEU A 39 17.13 -8.32 -2.62
CA LEU A 39 17.27 -9.05 -3.88
C LEU A 39 16.04 -9.90 -4.23
N LEU A 40 15.37 -10.47 -3.22
CA LEU A 40 14.19 -11.30 -3.45
C LEU A 40 13.04 -10.49 -4.07
N GLY A 41 12.76 -9.30 -3.53
CA GLY A 41 11.77 -8.38 -4.11
C GLY A 41 12.11 -7.98 -5.54
N ARG A 42 13.40 -7.77 -5.86
CA ARG A 42 13.84 -7.48 -7.24
C ARG A 42 13.58 -8.64 -8.19
N ILE A 43 13.85 -9.87 -7.76
CA ILE A 43 13.59 -11.08 -8.56
C ILE A 43 12.08 -11.23 -8.80
N ILE A 44 11.26 -11.04 -7.75
CA ILE A 44 9.80 -11.12 -7.86
C ILE A 44 9.24 -10.03 -8.77
N ALA A 45 9.76 -8.80 -8.69
CA ALA A 45 9.36 -7.70 -9.57
C ALA A 45 9.65 -8.01 -11.05
N ILE A 46 10.82 -8.59 -11.34
CA ILE A 46 11.16 -9.05 -12.69
C ILE A 46 10.20 -10.16 -13.13
N ALA A 47 9.85 -11.10 -12.24
CA ALA A 47 8.90 -12.16 -12.54
C ALA A 47 7.51 -11.59 -12.91
N PHE A 48 7.00 -10.59 -12.18
CA PHE A 48 5.74 -9.93 -12.52
C PHE A 48 5.77 -9.26 -13.90
N ILE A 49 6.88 -8.61 -14.25
CA ILE A 49 7.05 -7.99 -15.57
C ILE A 49 7.04 -9.05 -16.67
N ILE A 50 7.74 -10.17 -16.47
CA ILE A 50 7.76 -11.29 -17.43
C ILE A 50 6.36 -11.87 -17.62
N VAL A 51 5.62 -12.09 -16.52
CA VAL A 51 4.23 -12.59 -16.58
C VAL A 51 3.32 -11.60 -17.31
N GLY A 52 3.43 -10.30 -17.02
CA GLY A 52 2.68 -9.25 -17.71
C GLY A 52 2.99 -9.19 -19.22
N LEU A 53 4.26 -9.41 -19.59
CA LEU A 53 4.68 -9.50 -20.99
C LEU A 53 4.05 -10.72 -21.68
N ILE A 54 4.12 -11.92 -21.07
CA ILE A 54 3.53 -13.14 -21.64
C ILE A 54 2.02 -12.97 -21.82
N ALA A 55 1.34 -12.42 -20.80
CA ALA A 55 -0.10 -12.13 -20.87
C ALA A 55 -0.42 -11.07 -21.94
N GLY A 56 0.46 -10.09 -22.14
CA GLY A 56 0.32 -9.06 -23.17
C GLY A 56 0.46 -9.61 -24.58
N VAL A 57 1.42 -10.52 -24.80
CA VAL A 57 1.57 -11.22 -26.09
C VAL A 57 0.34 -12.08 -26.38
N ALA A 58 -0.14 -12.85 -25.39
CA ALA A 58 -1.31 -13.70 -25.54
C ALA A 58 -2.59 -12.92 -25.90
N ARG A 59 -2.72 -11.68 -25.42
CA ARG A 59 -3.88 -10.81 -25.66
C ARG A 59 -3.64 -9.69 -26.66
N GLN A 60 -2.48 -9.66 -27.33
CA GLN A 60 -2.04 -8.56 -28.22
C GLN A 60 -2.24 -7.17 -27.60
N SER A 61 -1.96 -7.03 -26.31
CA SER A 61 -2.27 -5.83 -25.52
C SER A 61 -1.07 -5.34 -24.71
N ILE A 62 -0.75 -4.06 -24.86
CA ILE A 62 0.32 -3.37 -24.11
C ILE A 62 -0.10 -3.15 -22.64
N LEU A 63 -1.41 -3.06 -22.37
CA LEU A 63 -1.92 -2.79 -21.02
C LEU A 63 -1.54 -3.91 -20.04
N SER A 64 -1.53 -5.17 -20.50
CA SER A 64 -1.14 -6.31 -19.65
C SER A 64 0.31 -6.21 -19.19
N PHE A 65 1.19 -5.69 -20.05
CA PHE A 65 2.58 -5.43 -19.71
C PHE A 65 2.70 -4.26 -18.72
N ALA A 66 1.96 -3.17 -18.94
CA ALA A 66 1.93 -2.05 -18.01
C ALA A 66 1.47 -2.46 -16.60
N ILE A 67 0.47 -3.35 -16.51
CA ILE A 67 0.02 -3.91 -15.22
C ILE A 67 1.12 -4.77 -14.57
N GLY A 68 1.87 -5.55 -15.35
CA GLY A 68 3.02 -6.30 -14.85
C GLY A 68 4.11 -5.42 -14.25
N ILE A 69 4.42 -4.28 -14.89
CA ILE A 69 5.33 -3.26 -14.33
C ILE A 69 4.75 -2.65 -13.07
N ALA A 70 3.48 -2.23 -13.09
CA ALA A 70 2.82 -1.62 -11.94
C ALA A 70 2.81 -2.56 -10.73
N ALA A 71 2.57 -3.86 -10.94
CA ALA A 71 2.63 -4.87 -9.88
C ALA A 71 4.06 -5.01 -9.30
N GLY A 72 5.08 -5.04 -10.16
CA GLY A 72 6.48 -5.12 -9.73
C GLY A 72 6.94 -3.88 -8.94
N LEU A 73 6.53 -2.68 -9.36
CA LEU A 73 6.80 -1.43 -8.65
C LEU A 73 6.00 -1.33 -7.35
N GLY A 74 4.75 -1.78 -7.37
CA GLY A 74 3.87 -1.81 -6.20
C GLY A 74 4.45 -2.62 -5.06
N LEU A 75 5.18 -3.69 -5.33
CA LEU A 75 5.87 -4.48 -4.31
C LEU A 75 6.89 -3.67 -3.49
N PHE A 76 7.61 -2.73 -4.14
CA PHE A 76 8.58 -1.88 -3.46
C PHE A 76 7.95 -0.71 -2.71
N MET A 77 6.82 -0.19 -3.21
CA MET A 77 6.10 0.93 -2.58
C MET A 77 5.15 0.47 -1.48
N ALA A 78 4.82 -0.82 -1.43
CA ALA A 78 3.90 -1.39 -0.45
C ALA A 78 4.30 -1.16 1.02
N PRO A 79 5.58 -1.31 1.45
CA PRO A 79 5.99 -1.01 2.84
C PRO A 79 5.61 0.41 3.24
N ASP A 80 6.03 1.38 2.44
CA ASP A 80 5.83 2.80 2.72
C ASP A 80 4.34 3.16 2.79
N ILE A 81 3.52 2.58 1.91
CA ILE A 81 2.07 2.78 1.91
C ILE A 81 1.43 2.17 3.16
N ILE A 82 1.83 0.95 3.54
CA ILE A 82 1.30 0.28 4.74
C ILE A 82 1.63 1.09 5.99
N ASP A 83 2.88 1.51 6.14
CA ASP A 83 3.32 2.31 7.28
C ASP A 83 2.57 3.65 7.33
N ALA A 84 2.43 4.32 6.18
CA ALA A 84 1.71 5.59 6.09
C ALA A 84 0.22 5.47 6.48
N VAL A 85 -0.44 4.38 6.09
CA VAL A 85 -1.86 4.16 6.40
C VAL A 85 -2.07 3.75 7.85
N VAL A 86 -1.23 2.87 8.38
CA VAL A 86 -1.40 2.32 9.74
C VAL A 86 -0.91 3.29 10.82
N SER A 87 0.05 4.17 10.50
CA SER A 87 0.52 5.22 11.41
C SER A 87 -0.27 6.53 11.32
N ALA A 88 -1.23 6.65 10.39
CA ALA A 88 -1.98 7.88 10.20
C ALA A 88 -2.84 8.23 11.43
N THR A 89 -2.41 9.24 12.17
CA THR A 89 -3.25 9.94 13.16
C THR A 89 -3.66 11.29 12.61
N LEU A 90 -4.92 11.67 12.78
CA LEU A 90 -5.39 13.00 12.41
C LEU A 90 -4.63 14.07 13.22
N PRO A 91 -3.97 15.06 12.58
CA PRO A 91 -3.43 16.19 13.31
C PRO A 91 -4.60 16.99 13.89
N ILE A 92 -4.67 17.06 15.22
CA ILE A 92 -5.60 17.92 15.95
C ILE A 92 -5.15 19.37 15.79
N THR A 93 -5.66 20.08 14.79
CA THR A 93 -5.58 21.54 14.67
C THR A 93 -6.98 22.09 14.42
#